data_AF-A0A2D7HG67-F1
#
_entry.id   AF-A0A2D7HG67-F1
#
_cell.length_a   1.000
_cell.length_b   1.000
_cell.length_c   1.000
_cell.angle_alpha   90.00
_cell.angle_beta   90.00
_cell.angle_gamma   90.00
#
_symmetry.space_group_name_H-M   'P 1'
#
loop_
_entity.id
_entity.type
_entity.pdbx_description
1 polymer ?
#
loop_
_entity_poly.entity_id
_entity_poly.type
_entity_poly.pdbx_seq_one_letter_code
_entity_poly.pdbx_strand_id
1 'polypeptide(L)'
;MQKHQKTPSKKNRNIEIGQLSAQNSDFPPLSQQEISDNGTKNGKPISGLPSDKPPQPGAETTNFDQSGSGPFLAAAEAVVTPVSKQTASRQTCLRVAAAIVALVPLTLLIIAGNLNPEEQGLGTHQQLGLPPCSLRLLAGIRCPACGMTTSWSYFAKGNWLASANTNAGGFLLALLCIAMIATAAQVFRRGHLPSPRIQTWLTIGGAGVLAVTLVDWIIRLQS
;
A
#
# COMPACT_ATOMS: atom_id res chain seq x y z
N MET A 1 13.90 -60.23 -33.18
CA MET A 1 13.10 -59.51 -34.19
C MET A 1 13.35 -58.02 -34.04
N GLN A 2 14.20 -57.47 -34.90
CA GLN A 2 14.56 -56.05 -34.97
C GLN A 2 13.49 -55.31 -35.78
N LYS A 3 13.02 -54.15 -35.32
CA LYS A 3 12.26 -53.20 -36.16
C LYS A 3 12.96 -51.85 -36.18
N HIS A 4 13.19 -51.41 -37.40
CA HIS A 4 13.92 -50.25 -37.87
C HIS A 4 13.41 -48.90 -37.32
N GLN A 5 14.34 -48.12 -36.78
CA GLN A 5 14.83 -46.83 -37.31
C GLN A 5 13.83 -45.90 -38.04
N LYS A 6 13.69 -44.67 -37.55
CA LYS A 6 13.79 -43.41 -38.35
C LYS A 6 13.75 -42.16 -37.46
N THR A 7 14.91 -41.54 -37.31
CA THR A 7 15.11 -40.13 -36.89
C THR A 7 15.06 -39.21 -38.11
N PRO A 8 14.38 -38.06 -38.08
CA PRO A 8 14.63 -36.95 -39.00
C PRO A 8 15.46 -35.87 -38.28
N SER A 9 16.74 -35.71 -38.63
CA SER A 9 17.27 -34.76 -39.62
C SER A 9 17.40 -33.32 -39.12
N LYS A 10 18.64 -32.99 -38.70
CA LYS A 10 19.19 -31.64 -38.51
C LYS A 10 18.78 -30.70 -39.66
N LYS A 11 18.26 -29.52 -39.32
CA LYS A 11 18.25 -28.37 -40.23
C LYS A 11 19.02 -27.23 -39.59
N ASN A 12 20.32 -27.18 -39.90
CA ASN A 12 21.16 -26.00 -39.74
C ASN A 12 20.54 -24.86 -40.54
N ARG A 13 20.16 -23.77 -39.88
CA ARG A 13 19.96 -22.47 -40.53
C ARG A 13 21.00 -21.51 -39.98
N ASN A 14 22.11 -21.46 -40.71
CA ASN A 14 23.01 -20.31 -40.69
C ASN A 14 22.18 -19.12 -41.17
N ILE A 15 21.98 -18.14 -40.29
CA ILE A 15 21.52 -16.81 -40.69
C ILE A 15 22.76 -15.92 -40.60
N GLU A 16 23.35 -15.66 -41.76
CA GLU A 16 24.21 -14.50 -41.96
C GLU A 16 23.36 -13.25 -41.66
N ILE A 17 23.67 -12.57 -40.56
CA ILE A 17 23.34 -11.16 -40.41
C ILE A 17 24.65 -10.42 -40.62
N GLY A 18 24.73 -9.79 -41.79
CA GLY A 18 25.86 -8.97 -42.20
C GLY A 18 26.13 -7.84 -41.21
N GLN A 19 27.41 -7.45 -41.18
CA GLN A 19 27.86 -6.16 -40.70
C GLN A 19 26.96 -5.06 -41.27
N LEU A 20 26.40 -4.23 -40.39
CA LEU A 20 25.94 -2.89 -40.73
C LEU A 20 26.52 -1.93 -39.70
N SER A 21 27.18 -0.93 -40.27
CA SER A 21 28.06 0.04 -39.67
C SER A 21 27.39 0.89 -38.61
N ALA A 22 28.24 1.39 -37.71
CA ALA A 22 27.99 2.59 -36.93
C ALA A 22 27.46 3.73 -37.81
N GLN A 23 26.31 4.29 -37.46
CA GLN A 23 25.95 5.67 -37.76
C GLN A 23 24.67 6.09 -37.02
N ASN A 24 24.70 7.33 -36.53
CA ASN A 24 23.61 8.17 -35.99
C ASN A 24 23.59 8.35 -34.46
N SER A 25 24.63 9.05 -34.01
CA SER A 25 24.51 10.17 -33.08
C SER A 25 23.58 11.25 -33.64
N ASP A 26 22.46 11.54 -32.98
CA ASP A 26 21.74 12.83 -33.06
C ASP A 26 20.67 12.87 -31.96
N PHE A 27 21.05 13.29 -30.75
CA PHE A 27 20.12 13.79 -29.74
C PHE A 27 20.63 15.16 -29.24
N PRO A 28 19.85 16.24 -29.35
CA PRO A 28 20.21 17.53 -28.80
C PRO A 28 20.11 17.52 -27.26
N PRO A 29 20.97 18.25 -26.54
CA PRO A 29 20.89 18.32 -25.09
C PRO A 29 19.68 19.17 -24.67
N LEU A 30 18.78 18.58 -23.88
CA LEU A 30 17.72 19.31 -23.20
C LEU A 30 18.32 20.17 -22.07
N SER A 31 18.13 21.47 -22.23
CA SER A 31 18.19 22.54 -21.25
C SER A 31 17.83 22.10 -19.83
N GLN A 32 18.78 22.23 -18.91
CA GLN A 32 18.50 22.23 -17.48
C GLN A 32 17.87 23.57 -17.09
N GLN A 33 16.71 23.50 -16.44
CA GLN A 33 16.06 24.64 -15.80
C GLN A 33 16.21 24.46 -14.27
N GLU A 34 16.73 25.51 -13.65
CA GLU A 34 17.02 25.69 -12.23
C GLU A 34 15.82 25.44 -11.31
N ILE A 35 16.09 25.17 -10.02
CA ILE A 35 15.50 25.91 -8.87
C ILE A 35 16.34 25.67 -7.60
N SER A 36 16.97 26.77 -7.18
CA SER A 36 17.20 27.31 -5.83
C SER A 36 17.72 26.43 -4.69
N ASP A 37 18.99 26.66 -4.40
CA ASP A 37 19.70 26.46 -3.14
C ASP A 37 19.39 27.64 -2.20
N ASN A 38 18.94 27.39 -0.96
CA ASN A 38 18.64 28.45 0.02
C ASN A 38 19.44 28.18 1.30
N GLY A 39 20.62 28.79 1.39
CA GLY A 39 21.53 28.66 2.53
C GLY A 39 22.33 29.95 2.73
N THR A 40 21.76 30.90 3.48
CA THR A 40 22.50 32.11 3.88
C THR A 40 22.70 32.14 5.39
N LYS A 41 23.98 32.16 5.74
CA LYS A 41 24.60 32.27 7.05
C LYS A 41 24.34 33.66 7.65
N ASN A 42 24.15 33.75 8.96
CA ASN A 42 24.34 34.99 9.72
C ASN A 42 25.19 34.70 10.97
N GLY A 43 26.26 35.49 11.14
CA GLY A 43 27.13 35.50 12.30
C GLY A 43 26.71 36.54 13.35
N LYS A 44 26.82 36.16 14.64
CA LYS A 44 27.54 36.75 15.82
C LYS A 44 27.81 38.28 15.83
N PRO A 45 28.04 39.03 16.97
CA PRO A 45 28.31 38.65 18.39
C PRO A 45 27.60 39.47 19.56
N ILE A 46 27.73 38.98 20.83
CA ILE A 46 27.82 39.60 22.22
C ILE A 46 27.05 40.91 22.55
N SER A 47 26.55 41.25 23.75
CA SER A 47 26.79 40.90 25.18
C SER A 47 25.80 41.73 26.04
N GLY A 48 25.39 41.26 27.22
CA GLY A 48 24.75 42.11 28.26
C GLY A 48 24.03 41.34 29.38
N LEU A 49 24.62 41.34 30.57
CA LEU A 49 24.09 40.93 31.91
C LEU A 49 23.88 42.24 32.74
N PRO A 50 23.42 42.27 34.01
CA PRO A 50 22.62 41.35 34.87
C PRO A 50 21.45 42.08 35.65
N SER A 51 20.88 41.39 36.66
CA SER A 51 20.20 41.93 37.88
C SER A 51 18.72 42.37 37.74
N ASP A 52 17.78 42.14 38.66
CA ASP A 52 17.80 41.72 40.08
C ASP A 52 16.39 41.23 40.54
N LYS A 53 16.38 40.20 41.43
CA LYS A 53 15.60 39.94 42.67
C LYS A 53 14.05 40.14 42.83
N PRO A 54 13.43 39.52 43.88
CA PRO A 54 12.02 39.05 43.99
C PRO A 54 11.25 39.78 45.15
N PRO A 55 10.37 39.15 45.97
CA PRO A 55 8.93 38.87 45.80
C PRO A 55 7.99 39.40 46.94
N GLN A 56 6.67 39.15 46.80
CA GLN A 56 5.57 39.12 47.83
C GLN A 56 5.10 40.47 48.46
N PRO A 57 4.09 40.48 49.38
CA PRO A 57 2.64 40.45 49.15
C PRO A 57 1.90 41.61 49.89
N GLY A 58 0.60 41.83 49.62
CA GLY A 58 -0.17 42.85 50.34
C GLY A 58 -1.66 42.56 50.32
N ALA A 59 -2.20 42.24 51.50
CA ALA A 59 -3.62 42.11 51.78
C ALA A 59 -4.27 43.50 51.88
N GLU A 60 -5.52 43.65 51.44
CA GLU A 60 -6.45 44.54 52.13
C GLU A 60 -7.90 44.08 51.98
N THR A 61 -8.54 44.00 53.13
CA THR A 61 -9.92 43.61 53.43
C THR A 61 -10.88 44.75 53.17
N THR A 62 -12.13 44.48 52.79
CA THR A 62 -13.32 45.07 53.44
C THR A 62 -14.59 44.27 53.12
N ASN A 63 -15.39 44.03 54.17
CA ASN A 63 -16.67 43.34 54.17
C ASN A 63 -17.80 44.30 53.77
N PHE A 64 -18.89 43.78 53.17
CA PHE A 64 -20.24 44.28 53.44
C PHE A 64 -21.31 43.19 53.18
N ASP A 65 -22.14 42.98 54.20
CA ASP A 65 -23.37 42.16 54.27
C ASP A 65 -24.35 42.42 53.12
N GLN A 66 -25.15 41.40 52.72
CA GLN A 66 -26.61 41.42 52.98
C GLN A 66 -27.32 40.13 52.51
N SER A 67 -27.99 39.51 53.47
CA SER A 67 -29.14 38.61 53.35
C SER A 67 -30.12 38.96 52.20
N GLY A 68 -30.45 37.96 51.37
CA GLY A 68 -31.52 38.03 50.38
C GLY A 68 -32.08 36.64 50.08
N SER A 69 -33.15 36.27 50.80
CA SER A 69 -33.92 35.05 50.61
C SER A 69 -34.94 35.18 49.46
N GLY A 70 -34.90 34.21 48.53
CA GLY A 70 -36.02 33.76 47.69
C GLY A 70 -35.88 34.02 46.17
N PRO A 71 -36.68 33.38 45.30
CA PRO A 71 -37.27 32.04 45.37
C PRO A 71 -36.87 31.16 44.16
N PHE A 72 -37.25 29.88 44.26
CA PHE A 72 -37.50 28.93 43.18
C PHE A 72 -37.80 29.56 41.79
N LEU A 73 -37.24 28.97 40.72
CA LEU A 73 -37.52 29.20 39.28
C LEU A 73 -36.64 30.21 38.54
N ALA A 74 -35.49 29.77 38.01
CA ALA A 74 -35.07 30.10 36.63
C ALA A 74 -33.82 29.32 36.22
N ALA A 75 -33.90 28.69 35.05
CA ALA A 75 -32.78 28.19 34.24
C ALA A 75 -32.00 26.96 34.74
N ALA A 76 -32.71 25.86 35.00
CA ALA A 76 -32.18 24.55 34.59
C ALA A 76 -32.45 24.37 33.10
N GLU A 77 -31.80 25.16 32.25
CA GLU A 77 -31.82 24.91 30.81
C GLU A 77 -30.98 23.65 30.55
N ALA A 78 -31.70 22.56 30.34
CA ALA A 78 -31.16 21.30 29.89
C ALA A 78 -30.33 21.54 28.62
N VAL A 79 -29.01 21.42 28.73
CA VAL A 79 -28.10 21.23 27.60
C VAL A 79 -28.43 19.86 27.00
N VAL A 80 -29.46 19.81 26.15
CA VAL A 80 -29.80 18.64 25.34
C VAL A 80 -28.81 18.60 24.18
N THR A 81 -27.68 17.93 24.38
CA THR A 81 -26.68 17.70 23.33
C THR A 81 -27.25 16.86 22.17
N PRO A 82 -26.94 17.19 20.89
CA PRO A 82 -27.37 16.43 19.71
C PRO A 82 -26.55 15.13 19.52
N VAL A 83 -26.66 14.17 20.44
CA VAL A 83 -25.86 12.91 20.40
C VAL A 83 -26.36 11.89 19.36
N SER A 84 -27.65 11.95 18.98
CA SER A 84 -28.28 10.89 18.15
C SER A 84 -27.92 10.95 16.67
N LYS A 85 -27.87 12.15 16.04
CA LYS A 85 -27.55 12.29 14.61
C LYS A 85 -26.09 11.94 14.28
N GLN A 86 -25.17 12.21 15.21
CA GLN A 86 -23.74 11.99 15.01
C GLN A 86 -23.39 10.50 14.90
N THR A 87 -24.10 9.64 15.64
CA THR A 87 -23.87 8.19 15.63
C THR A 87 -24.33 7.54 14.33
N ALA A 88 -25.50 7.92 13.81
CA ALA A 88 -26.03 7.40 12.55
C ALA A 88 -25.18 7.80 11.33
N SER A 89 -24.73 9.05 11.28
CA SER A 89 -23.82 9.53 10.22
C SER A 89 -22.49 8.75 10.22
N ARG A 90 -21.89 8.56 11.41
CA ARG A 90 -20.65 7.79 11.57
C ARG A 90 -20.80 6.34 11.10
N GLN A 91 -21.91 5.67 11.41
CA GLN A 91 -22.17 4.30 10.98
C GLN A 91 -22.30 4.20 9.45
N THR A 92 -22.99 5.15 8.81
CA THR A 92 -23.10 5.21 7.35
C THR A 92 -21.72 5.43 6.71
N CYS A 93 -20.93 6.38 7.21
CA CYS A 93 -19.57 6.60 6.72
C CYS A 93 -18.70 5.34 6.85
N LEU A 94 -18.81 4.60 7.96
CA LEU A 94 -18.09 3.34 8.16
C LEU A 94 -18.48 2.27 7.16
N ARG A 95 -19.77 2.13 6.85
CA ARG A 95 -20.24 1.18 5.83
C ARG A 95 -19.74 1.54 4.44
N VAL A 96 -19.80 2.83 4.07
CA VAL A 96 -19.27 3.32 2.79
C VAL A 96 -17.77 3.07 2.71
N ALA A 97 -17.01 3.40 3.75
CA ALA A 97 -15.58 3.14 3.80
C ALA A 97 -15.25 1.64 3.67
N ALA A 98 -15.99 0.78 4.39
CA ALA A 98 -15.82 -0.67 4.30
C ALA A 98 -16.14 -1.20 2.89
N ALA A 99 -17.18 -0.70 2.24
CA ALA A 99 -17.50 -1.07 0.86
C ALA A 99 -16.35 -0.71 -0.09
N ILE A 100 -15.81 0.51 0.01
CA ILE A 100 -14.66 0.94 -0.81
C ILE A 100 -13.44 0.04 -0.57
N VAL A 101 -13.13 -0.27 0.70
CA VAL A 101 -12.01 -1.15 1.07
C VAL A 101 -12.18 -2.57 0.51
N ALA A 102 -13.41 -3.10 0.45
CA ALA A 102 -13.68 -4.41 -0.14
C ALA A 102 -13.63 -4.40 -1.67
N LEU A 103 -14.09 -3.32 -2.31
CA LEU A 103 -14.24 -3.25 -3.77
C LEU A 103 -12.89 -3.33 -4.50
N VAL A 104 -11.85 -2.69 -3.97
CA VAL A 104 -10.52 -2.69 -4.61
C VAL A 104 -9.95 -4.11 -4.77
N PRO A 105 -9.73 -4.90 -3.69
CA PRO A 105 -9.21 -6.26 -3.81
C PRO A 105 -10.16 -7.20 -4.56
N LEU A 106 -11.49 -7.02 -4.41
CA LEU A 106 -12.48 -7.80 -5.14
C LEU A 106 -12.35 -7.59 -6.65
N THR A 107 -12.22 -6.33 -7.09
CA THR A 107 -12.03 -5.98 -8.50
C THR A 107 -10.74 -6.58 -9.05
N LEU A 108 -9.65 -6.50 -8.30
CA LEU A 108 -8.36 -7.10 -8.71
C LEU A 108 -8.45 -8.62 -8.86
N LEU A 109 -9.13 -9.31 -7.95
CA LEU A 109 -9.35 -10.76 -8.04
C LEU A 109 -10.23 -11.15 -9.24
N ILE A 110 -11.28 -10.36 -9.52
CA ILE A 110 -12.13 -10.56 -10.70
C ILE A 110 -11.29 -10.39 -11.97
N ILE A 111 -10.51 -9.30 -12.08
CA ILE A 111 -9.62 -9.07 -13.23
C ILE A 111 -8.66 -10.25 -13.38
N ALA A 112 -7.98 -10.66 -12.31
CA ALA A 112 -7.05 -11.78 -12.34
C ALA A 112 -7.72 -13.10 -12.78
N GLY A 113 -8.96 -13.35 -12.34
CA GLY A 113 -9.75 -14.51 -12.74
C GLY A 113 -10.08 -14.53 -14.24
N ASN A 114 -10.22 -13.37 -14.87
CA ASN A 114 -10.47 -13.23 -16.31
C ASN A 114 -9.20 -13.33 -17.17
N LEU A 115 -8.00 -13.15 -16.59
CA LEU A 115 -6.73 -13.27 -17.31
C LEU A 115 -6.29 -14.73 -17.47
N ASN A 116 -5.67 -15.08 -18.59
CA ASN A 116 -5.11 -16.41 -18.78
C ASN A 116 -3.72 -16.50 -18.13
N PRO A 117 -3.48 -17.34 -17.12
CA PRO A 117 -2.16 -17.44 -16.51
C PRO A 117 -1.15 -17.97 -17.54
N GLU A 118 0.03 -17.35 -17.58
CA GLU A 118 1.11 -17.79 -18.47
C GLU A 118 1.83 -19.00 -17.87
N GLU A 119 2.13 -20.02 -18.68
CA GLU A 119 2.77 -21.27 -18.21
C GLU A 119 4.19 -21.02 -17.67
N GLN A 120 4.88 -20.01 -18.22
CA GLN A 120 6.20 -19.59 -17.77
C GLN A 120 6.17 -18.84 -16.42
N GLY A 121 5.00 -18.62 -15.83
CA GLY A 121 4.83 -17.94 -14.55
C GLY A 121 5.14 -16.44 -14.60
N LEU A 122 5.10 -15.82 -15.79
CA LEU A 122 5.48 -14.43 -16.05
C LEU A 122 4.66 -13.81 -17.16
N GLY A 123 4.49 -12.49 -17.12
CA GLY A 123 4.00 -11.75 -18.30
C GLY A 123 2.48 -11.70 -18.45
N THR A 124 1.70 -12.34 -17.59
CA THR A 124 0.23 -12.21 -17.59
C THR A 124 -0.24 -10.76 -17.46
N HIS A 125 0.56 -9.89 -16.84
CA HIS A 125 0.27 -8.45 -16.77
C HIS A 125 0.27 -7.75 -18.14
N GLN A 126 0.94 -8.31 -19.16
CA GLN A 126 0.95 -7.77 -20.52
C GLN A 126 -0.41 -7.91 -21.22
N GLN A 127 -1.26 -8.84 -20.78
CA GLN A 127 -2.65 -8.94 -21.24
C GLN A 127 -3.49 -7.72 -20.82
N LEU A 128 -3.03 -6.96 -19.83
CA LEU A 128 -3.62 -5.68 -19.42
C LEU A 128 -3.05 -4.49 -20.24
N GLY A 129 -2.25 -4.76 -21.27
CA GLY A 129 -1.57 -3.71 -22.06
C GLY A 129 -0.35 -3.09 -21.37
N LEU A 130 0.11 -3.67 -20.26
CA LEU A 130 1.27 -3.18 -19.53
C LEU A 130 2.59 -3.65 -20.18
N PRO A 131 3.65 -2.82 -20.17
CA PRO A 131 4.94 -3.18 -20.75
C PRO A 131 5.61 -4.33 -19.98
N PRO A 132 6.60 -5.04 -20.58
CA PRO A 132 7.42 -6.00 -19.86
C PRO A 132 8.17 -5.34 -18.69
N CYS A 133 8.50 -6.12 -17.66
CA CYS A 133 9.21 -5.61 -16.49
C CYS A 133 10.62 -5.11 -16.89
N SER A 134 10.88 -3.82 -16.73
CA SER A 134 12.17 -3.20 -17.09
C SER A 134 13.35 -3.84 -16.35
N LEU A 135 13.20 -4.21 -15.07
CA LEU A 135 14.29 -4.85 -14.33
C LEU A 135 14.72 -6.17 -14.96
N ARG A 136 13.75 -6.95 -15.44
CA ARG A 136 14.02 -8.21 -16.16
C ARG A 136 14.64 -7.95 -17.53
N LEU A 137 14.19 -6.90 -18.23
CA LEU A 137 14.68 -6.58 -19.57
C LEU A 137 16.10 -6.01 -19.54
N LEU A 138 16.41 -5.10 -18.62
CA LEU A 138 17.69 -4.39 -18.54
C LEU A 138 18.74 -5.15 -17.73
N ALA A 139 18.37 -5.70 -16.57
CA ALA A 139 19.31 -6.33 -15.64
C ALA A 139 19.25 -7.87 -15.66
N GLY A 140 18.33 -8.47 -16.43
CA GLY A 140 18.15 -9.92 -16.49
C GLY A 140 17.56 -10.55 -15.22
N ILE A 141 17.32 -9.75 -14.16
CA ILE A 141 16.84 -10.23 -12.87
C ILE A 141 15.32 -10.05 -12.71
N ARG A 142 14.69 -10.99 -12.01
CA ARG A 142 13.27 -10.87 -11.63
C ARG A 142 13.15 -9.91 -10.45
N CYS A 143 12.24 -8.94 -10.53
CA CYS A 143 11.86 -8.12 -9.37
C CYS A 143 10.96 -8.94 -8.42
N PRO A 144 10.78 -8.53 -7.16
CA PRO A 144 9.92 -9.28 -6.21
C PRO A 144 8.46 -9.43 -6.70
N ALA A 145 7.98 -8.50 -7.54
CA ALA A 145 6.64 -8.56 -8.12
C ALA A 145 6.56 -9.37 -9.44
N CYS A 146 7.67 -9.82 -10.01
CA CYS A 146 7.67 -10.58 -11.26
C CYS A 146 6.91 -11.91 -11.11
N GLY A 147 5.78 -12.03 -11.80
CA GLY A 147 4.89 -13.20 -11.75
C GLY A 147 3.72 -13.06 -10.79
N MET A 148 3.58 -11.92 -10.09
CA MET A 148 2.47 -11.69 -9.16
C MET A 148 1.10 -11.77 -9.84
N THR A 149 0.93 -11.13 -10.99
CA THR A 149 -0.35 -11.18 -11.74
C THR A 149 -0.66 -12.60 -12.23
N THR A 150 0.36 -13.34 -12.69
CA THR A 150 0.22 -14.75 -13.08
C THR A 150 -0.18 -15.62 -11.89
N SER A 151 0.45 -15.41 -10.73
CA SER A 151 0.11 -16.08 -9.47
C SER A 151 -1.35 -15.78 -9.07
N TRP A 152 -1.81 -14.54 -9.21
CA TRP A 152 -3.19 -14.16 -8.92
C TRP A 152 -4.19 -14.80 -9.89
N SER A 153 -3.85 -14.92 -11.18
CA SER A 153 -4.70 -15.60 -12.15
C SER A 153 -4.84 -17.09 -11.85
N TYR A 154 -3.75 -17.76 -11.43
CA TYR A 154 -3.84 -19.13 -10.92
C TYR A 154 -4.67 -19.22 -9.63
N PHE A 155 -4.49 -18.28 -8.69
CA PHE A 155 -5.23 -18.24 -7.43
C PHE A 155 -6.74 -18.11 -7.67
N ALA A 156 -7.15 -17.14 -8.49
CA ALA A 156 -8.54 -16.87 -8.82
C ALA A 156 -9.21 -18.03 -9.59
N LYS A 157 -8.41 -18.83 -10.31
CA LYS A 157 -8.87 -20.06 -10.98
C LYS A 157 -8.85 -21.31 -10.09
N GLY A 158 -8.44 -21.20 -8.82
CA GLY A 158 -8.38 -22.31 -7.88
C GLY A 158 -7.11 -23.18 -7.97
N ASN A 159 -6.16 -22.84 -8.83
CA ASN A 159 -4.88 -23.55 -8.90
C ASN A 159 -3.86 -22.94 -7.90
N TRP A 160 -4.09 -23.20 -6.62
CA TRP A 160 -3.33 -22.60 -5.53
C TRP A 160 -1.87 -23.03 -5.49
N LEU A 161 -1.58 -24.28 -5.88
CA LEU A 161 -0.21 -24.78 -5.92
C LEU A 161 0.60 -24.09 -7.03
N ALA A 162 0.05 -23.97 -8.23
CA ALA A 162 0.71 -23.20 -9.31
C ALA A 162 0.85 -21.72 -8.93
N SER A 163 -0.15 -21.15 -8.25
CA SER A 163 -0.10 -19.78 -7.74
C SER A 163 1.08 -19.55 -6.80
N ALA A 164 1.24 -20.40 -5.78
CA ALA A 164 2.33 -20.31 -4.81
C ALA A 164 3.71 -20.54 -5.46
N ASN A 165 3.83 -21.54 -6.34
CA ASN A 165 5.08 -21.81 -7.06
C ASN A 165 5.50 -20.67 -8.00
N THR A 166 4.52 -19.98 -8.60
CA THR A 166 4.77 -18.85 -9.49
C THR A 166 5.30 -17.64 -8.72
N ASN A 167 4.65 -17.28 -7.62
CA ASN A 167 5.07 -16.18 -6.75
C ASN A 167 4.42 -16.35 -5.35
N ALA A 168 5.21 -16.75 -4.35
CA ALA A 168 4.70 -17.03 -3.01
C ALA A 168 4.13 -15.77 -2.33
N GLY A 169 4.78 -14.62 -2.53
CA GLY A 169 4.30 -13.32 -2.05
C GLY A 169 2.93 -12.94 -2.63
N GLY A 170 2.75 -13.15 -3.93
CA GLY A 170 1.49 -12.92 -4.65
C GLY A 170 0.37 -13.81 -4.13
N PHE A 171 0.64 -15.09 -3.90
CA PHE A 171 -0.32 -16.03 -3.30
C PHE A 171 -0.77 -15.59 -1.89
N LEU A 172 0.18 -15.26 -1.01
CA LEU A 172 -0.14 -14.79 0.34
C LEU A 172 -0.88 -13.44 0.33
N LEU A 173 -0.53 -12.54 -0.59
CA LEU A 173 -1.23 -11.28 -0.77
C LEU A 173 -2.69 -11.51 -1.20
N ALA A 174 -2.95 -12.48 -2.09
CA ALA A 174 -4.31 -12.83 -2.49
C ALA A 174 -5.13 -13.35 -1.30
N LEU A 175 -4.55 -14.19 -0.43
CA LEU A 175 -5.19 -14.62 0.82
C LEU A 175 -5.48 -13.44 1.77
N LEU A 176 -4.54 -12.51 1.91
CA LEU A 176 -4.74 -11.29 2.70
C LEU A 176 -5.89 -10.45 2.13
N CYS A 177 -5.99 -10.33 0.80
CA CYS A 177 -7.10 -9.67 0.13
C CYS A 177 -8.45 -10.34 0.44
N ILE A 178 -8.53 -11.67 0.44
CA ILE A 178 -9.75 -12.39 0.86
C ILE A 178 -10.11 -12.07 2.32
N ALA A 179 -9.13 -12.07 3.23
CA ALA A 179 -9.35 -11.73 4.64
C ALA A 179 -9.83 -10.27 4.81
N MET A 180 -9.27 -9.33 4.04
CA MET A 180 -9.70 -7.93 4.02
C MET A 180 -11.14 -7.79 3.51
N ILE A 181 -11.50 -8.47 2.42
CA ILE A 181 -12.86 -8.49 1.87
C ILE A 181 -13.84 -9.03 2.92
N ALA A 182 -13.52 -10.15 3.57
CA ALA A 182 -14.37 -10.75 4.59
C ALA A 182 -14.57 -9.82 5.80
N THR A 183 -13.49 -9.19 6.27
CA THR A 183 -13.54 -8.23 7.38
C THR A 183 -14.36 -7.00 7.01
N ALA A 184 -14.15 -6.43 5.83
CA ALA A 184 -14.89 -5.29 5.32
C ALA A 184 -16.38 -5.61 5.13
N ALA A 185 -16.72 -6.79 4.61
CA ALA A 185 -18.10 -7.26 4.52
C ALA A 185 -18.77 -7.39 5.90
N GLN A 186 -18.04 -7.85 6.91
CA GLN A 186 -18.53 -7.89 8.29
C GLN A 186 -18.82 -6.48 8.85
N VAL A 187 -17.93 -5.51 8.59
CA VAL A 187 -18.13 -4.11 8.99
C VAL A 187 -19.33 -3.51 8.27
N PHE A 188 -19.46 -3.75 6.97
CA PHE A 188 -20.61 -3.30 6.18
C PHE A 188 -21.94 -3.83 6.75
N ARG A 189 -21.99 -5.12 7.10
CA ARG A 189 -23.18 -5.78 7.66
C ARG A 189 -23.51 -5.33 9.08
N ARG A 190 -22.50 -5.20 9.95
CA ARG A 190 -22.70 -4.93 11.39
C ARG A 190 -22.69 -3.44 11.74
N GLY A 191 -22.07 -2.58 10.92
CA GLY A 191 -21.89 -1.15 11.21
C GLY A 191 -20.91 -0.81 12.33
N HIS A 192 -20.04 -1.76 12.71
CA HIS A 192 -19.08 -1.61 13.80
C HIS A 192 -17.66 -1.89 13.29
N LEU A 193 -16.66 -1.20 13.85
CA LEU A 193 -15.25 -1.43 13.51
C LEU A 193 -14.82 -2.86 13.87
N PRO A 194 -13.85 -3.43 13.12
CA PRO A 194 -13.27 -4.71 13.49
C PRO A 194 -12.57 -4.59 14.86
N SER A 195 -12.51 -5.70 15.60
CA SER A 195 -11.79 -5.72 16.87
C SER A 195 -10.31 -5.37 16.66
N PRO A 196 -9.64 -4.72 17.63
CA PRO A 196 -8.21 -4.40 17.54
C PRO A 196 -7.35 -5.63 17.22
N ARG A 197 -7.75 -6.80 17.73
CA ARG A 197 -7.09 -8.09 17.42
C ARG A 197 -7.09 -8.39 15.93
N ILE A 198 -8.23 -8.26 15.25
CA ILE A 198 -8.34 -8.50 13.80
C ILE A 198 -7.44 -7.53 13.05
N GLN A 199 -7.44 -6.25 13.44
CA GLN A 199 -6.58 -5.24 12.83
C GLN A 199 -5.10 -5.60 13.01
N THR A 200 -4.67 -5.98 14.20
CA THR A 200 -3.30 -6.46 14.47
C THR A 200 -2.95 -7.66 13.61
N TRP A 201 -3.84 -8.66 13.49
CA TRP A 201 -3.60 -9.83 12.64
C TRP A 201 -3.48 -9.48 11.16
N LEU A 202 -4.29 -8.56 10.64
CA LEU A 202 -4.16 -8.07 9.26
C LEU A 202 -2.83 -7.33 9.04
N THR A 203 -2.40 -6.52 10.00
CA THR A 203 -1.10 -5.82 9.95
C THR A 203 0.06 -6.79 9.99
N ILE A 204 0.05 -7.78 10.90
CA ILE A 204 1.05 -8.84 10.96
C ILE A 204 1.04 -9.66 9.67
N GLY A 205 -0.14 -9.97 9.13
CA GLY A 205 -0.30 -10.65 7.86
C GLY A 205 0.35 -9.88 6.72
N GLY A 206 0.11 -8.57 6.63
CA GLY A 206 0.76 -7.69 5.64
C GLY A 206 2.28 -7.65 5.78
N ALA A 207 2.80 -7.54 7.01
CA ALA A 207 4.23 -7.61 7.28
C ALA A 207 4.82 -8.98 6.90
N GLY A 208 4.08 -10.06 7.17
CA GLY A 208 4.45 -11.43 6.77
C GLY A 208 4.50 -11.61 5.26
N VAL A 209 3.51 -11.09 4.53
CA VAL A 209 3.51 -11.07 3.05
C VAL A 209 4.75 -10.36 2.53
N LEU A 210 5.05 -9.18 3.06
CA LEU A 210 6.24 -8.42 2.67
C LEU A 210 7.52 -9.21 2.96
N ALA A 211 7.66 -9.78 4.15
CA ALA A 211 8.82 -10.58 4.53
C ALA A 211 9.00 -11.79 3.61
N VAL A 212 7.95 -12.58 3.36
CA VAL A 212 8.00 -13.74 2.46
C VAL A 212 8.35 -13.32 1.04
N THR A 213 7.79 -12.23 0.54
CA THR A 213 8.08 -11.71 -0.80
C THR A 213 9.56 -11.36 -0.94
N LEU A 214 10.15 -10.71 0.07
CA LEU A 214 11.56 -10.34 0.07
C LEU A 214 12.48 -11.55 0.22
N VAL A 215 12.12 -12.51 1.07
CA VAL A 215 12.89 -13.75 1.26
C VAL A 215 12.88 -14.60 -0.01
N ASP A 216 11.71 -14.84 -0.61
CA ASP A 216 11.58 -15.57 -1.89
C ASP A 216 12.39 -14.87 -3.00
N TRP A 217 12.37 -13.55 -3.03
CA TRP A 217 13.16 -12.77 -3.98
C TRP A 217 14.67 -12.92 -3.75
N ILE A 218 15.15 -12.82 -2.52
CA ILE A 218 16.58 -12.98 -2.18
C ILE A 218 17.06 -14.39 -2.55
N ILE A 219 16.27 -15.42 -2.25
CA ILE A 219 16.61 -16.81 -2.62
C ILE A 219 16.75 -16.94 -4.14
N ARG A 220 15.83 -16.35 -4.92
CA ARG A 220 15.88 -16.36 -6.39
C ARG A 220 17.03 -15.56 -6.99
N LEU A 221 17.62 -14.61 -6.25
CA LEU A 221 18.80 -13.87 -6.71
C LEU A 221 20.09 -14.66 -6.52
N GLN A 222 20.10 -15.63 -5.61
CA GLN A 222 21.27 -16.44 -5.29
C GLN A 222 21.37 -17.70 -6.17
N SER A 223 20.25 -18.15 -6.73
CA SER A 223 20.15 -19.29 -7.66
C SER A 223 20.46 -18.89 -9.09
#